data_AF-A0A7S2WTY9-F1
#
_entry.id   AF-A0A7S2WTY9-F1
#
_cell.length_a   1.000
_cell.length_b   1.000
_cell.length_c   1.000
_cell.angle_alpha   90.00
_cell.angle_beta   90.00
_cell.angle_gamma   90.00
#
_symmetry.space_group_name_H-M   'P 1'
#
loop_
_entity.id
_entity.type
_entity.pdbx_description
1 polymer ?
#
loop_
_entity_poly.entity_id
_entity_poly.type
_entity_poly.pdbx_seq_one_letter_code
_entity_poly.pdbx_strand_id
1 'polypeptide(L)'
;MEKENATTKSIKMKKTSYKKFASSSTKNGVYKSAGNDHFTRRLHDLLSQPSNKDIMCWTSNGDAFCILNKNLFVERIMSVHFQNAKFASFSRRLKRWGFKRIDVN
;
A
#
# COMPACT_ATOMS: atom_id res chain seq x y z
N MET A 1 29.55 -18.66 7.39
CA MET A 1 28.15 -19.07 7.64
C MET A 1 27.24 -18.13 6.87
N GLU A 2 27.04 -18.42 5.59
CA GLU A 2 26.13 -17.71 4.68
C GLU A 2 24.69 -18.02 5.08
N LYS A 3 23.91 -17.00 5.44
CA LYS A 3 22.47 -17.16 5.66
C LYS A 3 21.77 -17.02 4.31
N GLU A 4 21.13 -18.10 3.88
CA GLU A 4 20.22 -18.20 2.74
C GLU A 4 19.35 -16.94 2.58
N ASN A 5 19.52 -16.26 1.46
CA ASN A 5 18.60 -15.23 0.99
C ASN A 5 17.27 -15.90 0.61
N ALA A 6 16.38 -16.04 1.58
CA ALA A 6 15.00 -16.42 1.35
C ALA A 6 14.41 -15.47 0.28
N THR A 7 14.14 -16.04 -0.89
CA THR A 7 13.49 -15.38 -2.03
C THR A 7 12.11 -14.92 -1.61
N THR A 8 12.05 -13.79 -0.92
CA THR A 8 10.81 -13.15 -0.54
C THR A 8 10.26 -12.57 -1.82
N LYS A 9 9.34 -13.30 -2.46
CA LYS A 9 8.64 -12.87 -3.67
C LYS A 9 8.04 -11.48 -3.40
N SER A 10 8.66 -10.45 -3.96
CA SER A 10 8.20 -9.08 -3.85
C SER A 10 6.80 -8.97 -4.46
N ILE A 11 5.90 -8.29 -3.77
CA ILE A 11 4.51 -8.16 -4.23
C ILE A 11 4.41 -6.87 -5.05
N LYS A 12 4.28 -6.98 -6.37
CA LYS A 12 4.07 -5.84 -7.25
C LYS A 12 2.58 -5.53 -7.41
N MET A 13 2.20 -4.27 -7.27
CA MET A 13 0.83 -3.76 -7.35
C MET A 13 0.76 -2.64 -8.39
N LYS A 14 -0.02 -2.81 -9.45
CA LYS A 14 -0.22 -1.79 -10.51
C LYS A 14 -1.64 -1.28 -10.51
N LYS A 15 -1.82 0.03 -10.74
CA LYS A 15 -3.13 0.65 -10.88
C LYS A 15 -3.68 0.33 -12.28
N THR A 16 -4.81 -0.38 -12.36
CA THR A 16 -5.34 -0.89 -13.65
C THR A 16 -6.56 -0.14 -14.16
N SER A 17 -7.15 0.76 -13.37
CA SER A 17 -8.22 1.68 -13.82
C SER A 17 -8.45 2.76 -12.77
N TYR A 18 -8.54 4.02 -13.20
CA TYR A 18 -9.18 5.07 -12.40
C TYR A 18 -10.69 4.80 -12.42
N LYS A 19 -11.20 4.05 -11.44
CA LYS A 19 -12.65 4.07 -11.19
C LYS A 19 -12.98 5.43 -10.60
N LYS A 20 -13.71 6.25 -11.35
CA LYS A 20 -14.37 7.48 -10.88
C LYS A 20 -15.42 7.05 -9.85
N PHE A 21 -15.00 6.84 -8.60
CA PHE A 21 -15.96 6.65 -7.52
C PHE A 21 -16.57 8.02 -7.24
N ALA A 22 -17.90 8.07 -7.29
CA ALA A 22 -18.69 9.27 -7.06
C ALA A 22 -18.19 9.98 -5.80
N SER A 23 -17.91 11.27 -5.96
CA SER A 23 -17.65 12.20 -4.89
C SER A 23 -18.86 12.27 -3.95
N SER A 24 -18.85 11.54 -2.85
CA SER A 24 -19.63 11.93 -1.68
C SER A 24 -18.86 13.03 -0.98
N SER A 25 -19.19 14.25 -1.40
CA SER A 25 -18.74 15.53 -0.86
C SER A 25 -19.03 15.64 0.64
N THR A 26 -18.04 16.03 1.46
CA THR A 26 -18.27 16.81 2.68
C THR A 26 -17.06 17.69 2.97
N LYS A 27 -17.35 18.99 3.13
CA LYS A 27 -16.41 20.09 3.36
C LYS A 27 -15.96 20.12 4.83
N ASN A 28 -14.74 20.63 5.05
CA ASN A 28 -14.17 21.20 6.27
C ASN A 28 -14.34 20.48 7.62
N GLY A 29 -13.20 20.22 8.28
CA GLY A 29 -13.10 20.18 9.74
C GLY A 29 -12.58 18.87 10.31
N VAL A 30 -11.39 18.95 10.91
CA VAL A 30 -10.88 18.12 12.03
C VAL A 30 -10.95 16.60 11.84
N TYR A 31 -9.78 16.02 11.55
CA TYR A 31 -9.52 14.58 11.42
C TYR A 31 -10.09 13.73 12.55
N LYS A 32 -11.34 13.26 12.43
CA LYS A 32 -11.84 12.02 13.01
C LYS A 32 -13.05 11.52 12.23
N SER A 33 -12.83 10.61 11.28
CA SER A 33 -13.76 9.51 10.97
C SER A 33 -13.16 8.54 9.96
N ALA A 34 -13.23 7.26 10.29
CA ALA A 34 -12.83 6.16 9.44
C ALA A 34 -13.71 6.10 8.18
N GLY A 35 -13.11 6.24 6.99
CA GLY A 35 -13.87 6.05 5.75
C GLY A 35 -13.08 6.40 4.48
N ASN A 36 -12.53 5.38 3.83
CA ASN A 36 -12.00 5.33 2.46
C ASN A 36 -11.01 6.41 1.95
N ASP A 37 -11.28 7.71 2.02
CA ASP A 37 -10.51 8.77 1.33
C ASP A 37 -9.09 8.98 1.89
N HIS A 38 -8.87 8.63 3.16
CA HIS A 38 -7.54 8.64 3.77
C HIS A 38 -6.59 7.54 3.26
N PHE A 39 -7.12 6.46 2.66
CA PHE A 39 -6.29 5.29 2.32
C PHE A 39 -5.22 5.61 1.28
N THR A 40 -5.63 6.21 0.16
CA THR A 40 -4.76 6.47 -0.99
C THR A 40 -3.74 7.53 -0.66
N ARG A 41 -4.14 8.60 0.03
CA ARG A 41 -3.23 9.63 0.52
C ARG A 41 -2.19 9.02 1.47
N ARG A 42 -2.62 8.27 2.49
CA ARG A 42 -1.69 7.64 3.43
C ARG A 42 -0.76 6.64 2.74
N LEU A 43 -1.28 5.84 1.82
CA LEU A 43 -0.47 4.91 1.03
C LEU A 43 0.60 5.66 0.21
N HIS A 44 0.21 6.74 -0.45
CA HIS A 44 1.12 7.58 -1.23
C HIS A 44 2.21 8.18 -0.34
N ASP A 45 1.85 8.79 0.78
CA ASP A 45 2.80 9.38 1.74
C ASP A 45 3.82 8.33 2.21
N LEU A 46 3.37 7.11 2.52
CA LEU A 46 4.25 6.01 2.95
C LEU A 46 5.18 5.52 1.85
N LEU A 47 4.73 5.50 0.59
CA LEU A 47 5.54 5.12 -0.56
C LEU A 47 6.57 6.19 -0.95
N SER A 48 6.33 7.46 -0.59
CA SER A 48 7.22 8.58 -0.85
C SER A 48 8.33 8.75 0.20
N GLN A 49 8.22 8.07 1.36
CA GLN A 49 9.21 8.17 2.43
C GLN A 49 10.49 7.35 2.10
N PRO A 50 11.68 7.98 2.10
CA PRO A 50 12.94 7.28 1.84
C PRO A 50 13.22 6.14 2.83
N SER A 51 12.81 6.29 4.09
CA SER A 51 12.98 5.31 5.17
C SER A 51 12.22 4.01 4.96
N ASN A 52 11.25 3.99 4.04
CA ASN A 52 10.43 2.83 3.77
C ASN A 52 10.85 2.11 2.49
N LYS A 53 11.83 2.62 1.73
CA LYS A 53 12.15 2.14 0.37
C LYS A 53 12.51 0.65 0.32
N ASP A 54 13.13 0.15 1.36
CA ASP A 54 13.55 -1.24 1.60
C ASP A 54 12.39 -2.15 2.05
N ILE A 55 11.25 -1.57 2.41
CA ILE A 55 10.01 -2.29 2.76
C ILE A 55 9.00 -2.21 1.63
N MET A 56 8.78 -1.00 1.08
CA MET A 56 7.86 -0.70 0.01
C MET A 56 8.29 0.53 -0.79
N CYS A 57 8.15 0.49 -2.11
CA CYS A 57 8.57 1.59 -2.97
C CYS A 57 7.77 1.65 -4.27
N TRP A 58 7.68 2.84 -4.86
CA TRP A 58 7.25 2.99 -6.24
C TRP A 58 8.27 2.35 -7.18
N THR A 59 7.80 1.73 -8.25
CA THR A 59 8.66 1.35 -9.38
C THR A 59 9.16 2.60 -10.10
N SER A 60 10.26 2.50 -10.85
CA SER A 60 10.85 3.62 -11.59
C SER A 60 9.88 4.35 -12.52
N ASN A 61 8.88 3.63 -13.06
CA ASN A 61 7.85 4.20 -13.95
C ASN A 61 6.71 4.92 -13.20
N GLY A 62 6.65 4.81 -11.86
CA GLY A 62 5.61 5.44 -11.04
C GLY A 62 4.19 4.87 -11.16
N ASP A 63 3.98 3.86 -12.01
CA ASP A 63 2.65 3.28 -12.30
C ASP A 63 2.28 2.09 -11.39
N ALA A 64 3.29 1.55 -10.69
CA ALA A 64 3.17 0.45 -9.76
C ALA A 64 4.04 0.68 -8.52
N PHE A 65 3.72 -0.02 -7.44
CA PHE A 65 4.58 -0.11 -6.26
C PHE A 65 4.84 -1.57 -5.89
N CYS A 66 5.91 -1.80 -5.15
CA CYS A 66 6.31 -3.11 -4.66
C CYS A 66 6.27 -3.12 -3.13
N ILE A 67 5.88 -4.25 -2.55
CA ILE A 67 6.17 -4.60 -1.16
C ILE A 67 7.32 -5.60 -1.20
N LEU A 68 8.51 -5.15 -0.79
CA LEU A 68 9.77 -5.91 -0.89
C LEU A 68 9.87 -6.94 0.23
N ASN A 69 9.53 -6.54 1.46
CA ASN A 69 9.51 -7.43 2.62
C ASN A 69 8.13 -7.37 3.29
N LYS A 70 7.34 -8.43 3.09
CA LYS A 70 5.98 -8.52 3.63
C LYS A 70 5.95 -8.53 5.16
N ASN A 71 6.93 -9.16 5.81
CA ASN A 71 6.97 -9.25 7.27
C ASN A 71 7.24 -7.89 7.88
N LEU A 72 8.27 -7.19 7.39
CA LEU A 72 8.56 -5.81 7.81
C LEU A 72 7.43 -4.84 7.48
N PHE A 73 6.74 -5.03 6.36
CA PHE A 73 5.57 -4.24 6.02
C PHE A 73 4.44 -4.42 7.05
N VAL A 74 4.16 -5.66 7.47
CA VAL A 74 3.15 -5.91 8.50
C VAL A 74 3.58 -5.35 9.85
N GLU A 75 4.83 -5.55 10.23
CA GLU A 75 5.34 -5.15 11.54
C GLU A 75 5.50 -3.63 11.69
N ARG A 76 5.99 -2.93 10.67
CA ARG A 76 6.36 -1.50 10.76
C ARG A 76 5.34 -0.57 10.13
N ILE A 77 4.69 -0.98 9.04
CA ILE A 77 3.77 -0.11 8.29
C ILE A 77 2.33 -0.36 8.70
N MET A 78 1.89 -1.63 8.71
CA MET A 78 0.50 -1.98 9.04
C MET A 78 0.16 -1.68 10.50
N SER A 79 1.01 -2.08 11.45
CA SER A 79 0.78 -1.88 12.87
C SER A 79 0.58 -0.39 13.23
N VAL A 80 1.38 0.50 12.65
CA VAL A 80 1.39 1.94 12.96
C VAL A 80 0.31 2.69 12.19
N HIS A 81 0.10 2.39 10.91
CA HIS A 81 -0.72 3.21 10.02
C HIS A 81 -2.07 2.61 9.62
N PHE A 82 -2.22 1.29 9.81
CA PHE A 82 -3.43 0.55 9.48
C PHE A 82 -3.85 -0.34 10.66
N GLN A 83 -3.98 0.28 11.83
CA GLN A 83 -4.34 -0.37 13.09
C GLN A 83 -5.58 -1.28 12.91
N ASN A 84 -5.54 -2.45 13.53
CA ASN A 84 -6.59 -3.48 13.48
C ASN A 84 -6.88 -4.06 12.07
N ALA A 85 -6.12 -3.67 11.03
CA ALA A 85 -6.25 -4.26 9.71
C ALA A 85 -5.29 -5.43 9.53
N LYS A 86 -5.82 -6.55 9.02
CA LYS A 86 -4.99 -7.65 8.50
C LYS A 86 -4.50 -7.31 7.08
N PHE A 87 -3.42 -7.95 6.64
CA PHE A 87 -2.92 -7.79 5.27
C PHE A 87 -3.99 -8.09 4.20
N ALA A 88 -4.90 -9.04 4.46
CA ALA A 88 -6.02 -9.34 3.59
C ALA A 88 -6.98 -8.14 3.42
N SER A 89 -7.27 -7.43 4.52
CA SER A 89 -8.09 -6.21 4.52
C SER A 89 -7.39 -5.08 3.76
N PHE A 90 -6.07 -4.92 3.94
CA PHE A 90 -5.25 -3.98 3.17
C PHE A 90 -5.29 -4.29 1.66
N SER A 91 -5.10 -5.55 1.30
CA SER A 91 -5.19 -6.01 -0.09
C SER A 91 -6.57 -5.79 -0.69
N ARG A 92 -7.65 -5.92 0.11
CA ARG A 92 -9.02 -5.62 -0.34
C ARG A 92 -9.20 -4.13 -0.60
N ARG A 93 -8.63 -3.24 0.24
CA ARG A 93 -8.62 -1.79 0.01
C ARG A 93 -7.88 -1.46 -1.29
N LEU A 94 -6.70 -2.03 -1.50
CA LEU A 94 -5.97 -1.89 -2.78
C LEU A 94 -6.84 -2.28 -3.98
N LYS A 95 -7.50 -3.44 -3.94
CA LYS A 95 -8.43 -3.87 -5.01
C LYS A 95 -9.57 -2.88 -5.23
N ARG A 96 -10.17 -2.31 -4.16
CA ARG A 96 -11.21 -1.27 -4.28
C ARG A 96 -10.71 -0.03 -5.00
N TRP A 97 -9.46 0.37 -4.75
CA TRP A 97 -8.80 1.51 -5.37
C TRP A 97 -8.17 1.21 -6.75
N GLY A 98 -8.48 0.05 -7.34
CA GLY A 98 -8.06 -0.30 -8.69
C GLY A 98 -6.63 -0.84 -8.80
N PHE A 99 -5.99 -1.20 -7.68
CA PHE A 99 -4.71 -1.90 -7.71
C PHE A 99 -4.93 -3.40 -7.93
N LYS A 100 -4.15 -3.98 -8.84
CA LYS A 100 -4.07 -5.44 -9.03
C LYS A 100 -2.64 -5.89 -8.76
N ARG A 101 -2.52 -7.06 -8.15
CA ARG A 101 -1.24 -7.75 -8.04
C ARG A 101 -0.81 -8.17 -9.44
N ILE A 102 0.45 -7.90 -9.77
CA ILE A 102 1.11 -8.41 -10.97
C ILE A 102 2.11 -9.45 -10.49
N ASP A 103 2.02 -10.65 -11.04
CA ASP A 103 3.07 -11.63 -10.87
C ASP A 103 4.21 -11.25 -11.81
N VAL A 104 5.41 -11.10 -11.24
CA VAL A 104 6.63 -10.97 -12.02
C VAL A 104 7.06 -12.40 -12.32
N ASN A 105 6.97 -12.79 -13.58
CA ASN A 105 7.51 -14.06 -14.07
C ASN A 105 9.03 -13.95 -14.21
#